data_AF-A0A084Y1I0-F1
#
_entry.id   AF-A0A084Y1I0-F1
#
_cell.length_a   1.000
_cell.length_b   1.000
_cell.length_c   1.000
_cell.angle_alpha   90.00
_cell.angle_beta   90.00
_cell.angle_gamma   90.00
#
_symmetry.space_group_name_H-M   'P 1'
#
loop_
_entity.id
_entity.type
_entity.pdbx_description
1 polymer ?
#
loop_
_entity_poly.entity_id
_entity_poly.type
_entity_poly.pdbx_seq_one_letter_code
_entity_poly.pdbx_strand_id
1 'polypeptide(L)'
;MSDCFVSYKREDRPRVEPLVSALRGVGVSVWWDQDIGGGERWRETIVEQLDAARCVVVCWTHASTGPDGAYVREEAERAKTRGVLLPVRLDAVAPPFGFGEVQALDLTTWDGATDAVCWRHFVDTLRAIVDGRPRPPVPPGGPYPPWRMAAVLLAAVSLVGLLIPLAGWTPVMCRAAALREACRAIGVGGVPARADEEAWAAAQQAVKDSGRGDGYRAYLRDHPAGAFAAAAQAGLAACRNLADERWQRSDDALPLVVPPALSPAGSEAAARERSAADVQRQADALCAVYEKSPTHKLLGATPDARGWRCRPENRGWTCAFDGQVVCQLEVRRTLGREACT
;
A
#
# COMPACT_ATOMS: atom_id res chain seq x y z
N MET A 1 -47.88 9.70 2.11
CA MET A 1 -46.71 8.79 2.09
C MET A 1 -46.31 8.59 0.65
N SER A 2 -45.04 8.80 0.32
CA SER A 2 -44.48 8.47 -1.00
C SER A 2 -44.16 6.98 -1.09
N ASP A 3 -44.30 6.42 -2.27
CA ASP A 3 -43.87 5.05 -2.55
C ASP A 3 -42.35 4.96 -2.55
N CYS A 4 -41.68 6.02 -3.03
CA CYS A 4 -40.24 6.06 -3.21
C CYS A 4 -39.62 7.36 -2.69
N PHE A 5 -38.51 7.24 -1.96
CA PHE A 5 -37.57 8.32 -1.66
C PHE A 5 -36.36 8.18 -2.58
N VAL A 6 -35.86 9.26 -3.18
CA VAL A 6 -34.62 9.25 -3.99
C VAL A 6 -33.51 10.00 -3.27
N SER A 7 -32.50 9.25 -2.79
CA SER A 7 -31.27 9.77 -2.19
C SER A 7 -30.19 9.93 -3.27
N TYR A 8 -29.60 11.12 -3.34
CA TYR A 8 -28.60 11.45 -4.34
C TYR A 8 -27.72 12.61 -3.86
N LYS A 9 -26.58 12.81 -4.53
CA LYS A 9 -25.73 13.99 -4.29
C LYS A 9 -26.27 15.19 -5.05
N ARG A 10 -26.27 16.38 -4.45
CA ARG A 10 -26.82 17.61 -5.05
C ARG A 10 -26.24 17.89 -6.44
N GLU A 11 -24.97 17.57 -6.66
CA GLU A 11 -24.26 17.72 -7.93
C GLU A 11 -24.85 16.83 -9.05
N ASP A 12 -25.47 15.70 -8.69
CA ASP A 12 -26.11 14.77 -9.62
C ASP A 12 -27.58 15.14 -9.92
N ARG A 13 -28.08 16.27 -9.41
CA ARG A 13 -29.46 16.73 -9.65
C ARG A 13 -29.88 16.67 -11.13
N PRO A 14 -29.10 17.18 -12.10
CA PRO A 14 -29.51 17.15 -13.51
C PRO A 14 -29.69 15.74 -14.07
N ARG A 15 -29.08 14.73 -13.44
CA ARG A 15 -29.15 13.31 -13.84
C ARG A 15 -30.28 12.58 -13.13
N VAL A 16 -30.61 13.02 -11.92
CA VAL A 16 -31.67 12.43 -11.09
C VAL A 16 -33.05 12.99 -11.45
N GLU A 17 -33.14 14.23 -11.94
CA GLU A 17 -34.41 14.85 -12.34
C GLU A 17 -35.14 14.08 -13.46
N PRO A 18 -34.47 13.60 -14.54
CA PRO A 18 -35.11 12.71 -15.52
C PRO A 18 -35.57 11.38 -14.92
N LEU A 19 -34.80 10.80 -13.99
CA LEU A 19 -35.14 9.57 -13.26
C LEU A 19 -36.42 9.74 -12.45
N VAL A 20 -36.52 10.81 -11.67
CA VAL A 20 -37.71 11.17 -10.88
C VAL A 20 -38.91 11.40 -11.80
N SER A 21 -38.71 12.11 -12.91
CA SER A 21 -39.77 12.41 -13.89
C SER A 21 -40.30 11.13 -14.56
N ALA A 22 -39.43 10.22 -14.96
CA ALA A 22 -39.80 8.95 -15.56
C ALA A 22 -40.52 8.03 -14.54
N LEU A 23 -40.10 8.00 -13.28
CA LEU A 23 -40.79 7.29 -12.20
C LEU A 23 -42.21 7.82 -11.96
N ARG A 24 -42.35 9.14 -11.88
CA ARG A 24 -43.67 9.80 -11.75
C ARG A 24 -44.54 9.51 -12.98
N GLY A 25 -43.96 9.48 -14.19
CA GLY A 25 -44.64 9.14 -15.43
C GLY A 25 -45.21 7.71 -15.48
N VAL A 26 -44.65 6.76 -14.72
CA VAL A 26 -45.17 5.39 -14.58
C VAL A 26 -46.03 5.20 -13.32
N GLY A 27 -46.49 6.31 -12.71
CA GLY A 27 -47.42 6.32 -11.59
C GLY A 27 -46.81 6.07 -10.21
N VAL A 28 -45.48 6.14 -10.05
CA VAL A 28 -44.82 6.02 -8.75
C VAL A 28 -44.84 7.38 -8.05
N SER A 29 -45.31 7.43 -6.80
CA SER A 29 -45.19 8.65 -6.00
C SER A 29 -43.75 8.78 -5.46
N VAL A 30 -43.03 9.81 -5.92
CA VAL A 30 -41.61 10.02 -5.62
C VAL A 30 -41.41 11.28 -4.79
N TRP A 31 -40.68 11.15 -3.69
CA TRP A 31 -40.16 12.24 -2.87
C TRP A 31 -38.64 12.39 -3.05
N TRP A 32 -38.16 13.63 -3.18
CA TRP A 32 -36.75 14.01 -3.23
C TRP A 32 -36.58 15.44 -2.70
N ASP A 33 -35.35 15.85 -2.42
CA ASP A 33 -35.04 17.11 -1.70
C ASP A 33 -35.62 18.40 -2.32
N GLN A 34 -35.98 18.40 -3.61
CA GLN A 34 -36.64 19.53 -4.29
C GLN A 34 -38.11 19.72 -3.90
N ASP A 35 -38.73 18.71 -3.28
CA ASP A 35 -40.13 18.81 -2.84
C ASP A 35 -40.26 19.51 -1.47
N ILE A 36 -39.14 19.90 -0.83
CA ILE A 36 -39.15 20.65 0.44
C ILE A 36 -39.53 22.11 0.19
N GLY A 37 -40.62 22.57 0.81
CA GLY A 37 -41.07 23.96 0.75
C GLY A 37 -40.13 24.94 1.45
N GLY A 38 -40.04 26.17 0.94
CA GLY A 38 -39.25 27.22 1.59
C GLY A 38 -39.79 27.56 2.99
N GLY A 39 -38.95 27.36 4.02
CA GLY A 39 -39.28 27.64 5.43
C GLY A 39 -39.38 26.40 6.33
N GLU A 40 -39.33 25.19 5.77
CA GLU A 40 -39.32 23.95 6.56
C GLU A 40 -37.93 23.63 7.13
N ARG A 41 -37.90 22.87 8.23
CA ARG A 41 -36.65 22.36 8.83
C ARG A 41 -36.10 21.23 7.98
N TRP A 42 -35.36 21.59 6.94
CA TRP A 42 -34.79 20.73 5.90
C TRP A 42 -34.32 19.34 6.36
N ARG A 43 -33.56 19.24 7.45
CA ARG A 43 -33.05 17.95 7.96
C ARG A 43 -34.11 17.07 8.61
N GLU A 44 -35.05 17.66 9.33
CA GLU A 44 -36.12 16.92 10.01
C GLU A 44 -37.07 16.34 8.95
N THR A 45 -37.47 17.15 7.96
CA THR A 45 -38.30 16.71 6.84
C THR A 45 -37.65 15.57 6.04
N ILE A 46 -36.35 15.64 5.75
CA ILE A 46 -35.66 14.55 5.02
C ILE A 46 -35.74 13.23 5.80
N VAL A 47 -35.42 13.26 7.09
CA VAL A 47 -35.42 12.04 7.93
C VAL A 47 -36.83 11.47 8.03
N GLU A 48 -37.84 12.31 8.25
CA GLU A 48 -39.24 11.87 8.29
C GLU A 48 -39.69 11.21 6.98
N GLN A 49 -39.34 11.81 5.84
CA GLN A 49 -39.72 11.28 4.52
C GLN A 49 -38.94 10.02 4.17
N LEU A 50 -37.65 9.97 4.54
CA LEU A 50 -36.83 8.77 4.41
C LEU A 50 -37.41 7.62 5.23
N ASP A 51 -37.78 7.85 6.50
CA ASP A 51 -38.35 6.85 7.41
C ASP A 51 -39.77 6.42 6.99
N ALA A 52 -40.54 7.31 6.35
CA ALA A 52 -41.88 7.02 5.86
C ALA A 52 -41.90 6.30 4.49
N ALA A 53 -40.84 6.40 3.68
CA ALA A 53 -40.81 5.84 2.34
C ALA A 53 -40.81 4.30 2.34
N ARG A 54 -41.60 3.71 1.43
CA ARG A 54 -41.71 2.25 1.25
C ARG A 54 -40.53 1.66 0.48
N CYS A 55 -39.88 2.46 -0.36
CA CYS A 55 -38.66 2.12 -1.09
C CYS A 55 -37.73 3.33 -1.06
N VAL A 56 -36.43 3.10 -0.87
CA VAL A 56 -35.40 4.16 -0.91
C VAL A 56 -34.43 3.85 -2.03
N VAL A 57 -34.49 4.65 -3.10
CA VAL A 57 -33.56 4.58 -4.22
C VAL A 57 -32.32 5.41 -3.88
N VAL A 58 -31.15 4.77 -3.87
CA VAL A 58 -29.87 5.46 -3.63
C VAL A 58 -29.06 5.47 -4.91
N CYS A 59 -28.71 6.66 -5.38
CA CYS A 59 -27.94 6.86 -6.61
C CYS A 59 -26.43 6.88 -6.34
N TRP A 60 -25.74 5.80 -6.72
CA TRP A 60 -24.28 5.71 -6.69
C TRP A 60 -23.63 6.35 -7.91
N THR A 61 -22.90 7.42 -7.62
CA THR A 61 -22.08 8.25 -8.51
C THR A 61 -20.70 8.49 -7.89
N HIS A 62 -19.74 8.99 -8.66
CA HIS A 62 -18.43 9.38 -8.12
C HIS A 62 -18.56 10.35 -6.91
N ALA A 63 -19.53 11.26 -6.95
CA ALA A 63 -19.78 12.23 -5.86
C ALA A 63 -20.35 11.56 -4.60
N SER A 64 -21.31 10.65 -4.74
CA SER A 64 -21.95 9.95 -3.61
C SER A 64 -21.04 8.91 -2.95
N THR A 65 -20.12 8.30 -3.70
CA THR A 65 -19.16 7.32 -3.17
C THR A 65 -17.92 7.99 -2.58
N GLY A 66 -17.62 9.22 -3.00
CA GLY A 66 -16.46 9.99 -2.57
C GLY A 66 -16.54 10.50 -1.11
N PRO A 67 -15.51 11.21 -0.63
CA PRO A 67 -15.42 11.69 0.76
C PRO A 67 -16.66 12.46 1.22
N ASP A 68 -17.17 13.35 0.37
CA ASP A 68 -18.31 14.23 0.68
C ASP A 68 -19.65 13.47 0.72
N GLY A 69 -19.70 12.23 0.26
CA GLY A 69 -20.88 11.36 0.17
C GLY A 69 -21.43 10.82 1.50
N ALA A 70 -20.90 11.26 2.65
CA ALA A 70 -21.20 10.67 3.96
C ALA A 70 -22.71 10.63 4.27
N TYR A 71 -23.43 11.70 3.95
CA TYR A 71 -24.88 11.77 4.18
C TYR A 71 -25.66 10.74 3.35
N VAL A 72 -25.36 10.62 2.05
CA VAL A 72 -25.99 9.62 1.17
C VAL A 72 -25.73 8.19 1.67
N ARG A 73 -24.53 7.93 2.19
CA ARG A 73 -24.19 6.62 2.79
C ARG A 73 -24.97 6.37 4.09
N GLU A 74 -25.17 7.38 4.91
CA GLU A 74 -25.97 7.27 6.14
C GLU A 74 -27.45 6.98 5.84
N GLU A 75 -28.03 7.67 4.85
CA GLU A 75 -29.39 7.41 4.37
C GLU A 75 -29.52 6.01 3.79
N ALA A 76 -28.51 5.57 3.02
CA ALA A 76 -28.46 4.23 2.45
C ALA A 76 -28.38 3.14 3.53
N GLU A 77 -27.61 3.35 4.60
CA GLU A 77 -27.48 2.40 5.70
C GLU A 77 -28.80 2.26 6.48
N ARG A 78 -29.48 3.39 6.70
CA ARG A 78 -30.81 3.41 7.32
C ARG A 78 -31.84 2.67 6.46
N ALA A 79 -31.82 2.87 5.15
CA ALA A 79 -32.68 2.13 4.21
C ALA A 79 -32.34 0.63 4.14
N LYS A 80 -31.04 0.28 4.18
CA LYS A 80 -30.55 -1.10 4.21
C LYS A 80 -31.06 -1.83 5.44
N THR A 81 -30.93 -1.21 6.61
CA THR A 81 -31.40 -1.74 7.91
C THR A 81 -32.90 -2.02 7.89
N ARG A 82 -33.68 -1.18 7.20
CA ARG A 82 -35.14 -1.34 7.04
C ARG A 82 -35.54 -2.34 5.94
N GLY A 83 -34.59 -2.86 5.15
CA GLY A 83 -34.86 -3.78 4.05
C GLY A 83 -35.49 -3.13 2.81
N VAL A 84 -35.59 -1.80 2.76
CA VAL A 84 -36.26 -1.03 1.69
C VAL A 84 -35.27 -0.36 0.72
N LEU A 85 -33.98 -0.67 0.83
CA LEU A 85 -32.93 -0.13 -0.04
C LEU A 85 -33.00 -0.72 -1.46
N LEU A 86 -33.05 0.17 -2.45
CA LEU A 86 -32.86 -0.08 -3.88
C LEU A 86 -31.66 0.73 -4.40
N PRO A 87 -30.43 0.16 -4.39
CA PRO A 87 -29.28 0.89 -4.87
C PRO A 87 -29.25 0.90 -6.41
N VAL A 88 -28.92 2.03 -7.01
CA VAL A 88 -28.73 2.19 -8.47
C VAL A 88 -27.38 2.84 -8.75
N ARG A 89 -26.76 2.54 -9.89
CA ARG A 89 -25.50 3.16 -10.34
C ARG A 89 -25.79 4.07 -11.52
N LEU A 90 -25.40 5.34 -11.41
CA LEU A 90 -25.39 6.27 -12.54
C LEU A 90 -23.99 6.41 -13.12
N ASP A 91 -22.94 6.13 -12.33
CA ASP A 91 -21.56 6.04 -12.81
C ASP A 91 -21.00 4.62 -12.68
N ALA A 92 -19.90 4.36 -13.40
CA ALA A 92 -19.12 3.13 -13.29
C ALA A 92 -18.30 3.08 -11.97
N VAL A 93 -18.97 3.23 -10.83
CA VAL A 93 -18.37 3.24 -9.47
C VAL A 93 -18.70 1.98 -8.69
N ALA A 94 -17.81 1.54 -7.81
CA ALA A 94 -18.11 0.47 -6.86
C ALA A 94 -19.00 1.03 -5.72
N PRO A 95 -20.02 0.29 -5.24
CA PRO A 95 -20.74 0.67 -4.04
C PRO A 95 -19.78 0.83 -2.85
N PRO A 96 -20.06 1.76 -1.91
CA PRO A 96 -19.22 1.93 -0.74
C PRO A 96 -19.17 0.66 0.13
N PHE A 97 -18.13 0.56 0.97
CA PHE A 97 -18.00 -0.55 1.92
C PHE A 97 -19.27 -0.70 2.76
N GLY A 98 -19.72 -1.94 2.96
CA GLY A 98 -20.99 -2.27 3.62
C GLY A 98 -22.19 -2.40 2.67
N PHE A 99 -22.12 -1.88 1.43
CA PHE A 99 -23.22 -1.98 0.46
C PHE A 99 -23.00 -3.00 -0.67
N GLY A 100 -21.83 -3.64 -0.73
CA GLY A 100 -21.50 -4.63 -1.77
C GLY A 100 -22.34 -5.91 -1.73
N GLU A 101 -22.99 -6.21 -0.61
CA GLU A 101 -23.90 -7.36 -0.45
C GLU A 101 -25.26 -7.14 -1.12
N VAL A 102 -25.64 -5.87 -1.35
CA VAL A 102 -26.88 -5.50 -2.03
C VAL A 102 -26.54 -5.14 -3.47
N GLN A 103 -26.93 -5.98 -4.42
CA GLN A 103 -26.69 -5.73 -5.84
C GLN A 103 -27.35 -4.42 -6.26
N ALA A 104 -26.54 -3.48 -6.77
CA ALA A 104 -27.02 -2.24 -7.34
C ALA A 104 -27.46 -2.45 -8.80
N LEU A 105 -28.59 -1.86 -9.17
CA LEU A 105 -29.06 -1.85 -10.55
C LEU A 105 -28.23 -0.87 -11.38
N ASP A 106 -27.86 -1.27 -12.59
CA ASP A 106 -27.05 -0.45 -13.49
C ASP A 106 -27.92 0.42 -14.39
N LEU A 107 -27.87 1.73 -14.17
CA LEU A 107 -28.52 2.76 -14.99
C LEU A 107 -27.49 3.67 -15.68
N THR A 108 -26.22 3.27 -15.74
CA THR A 108 -25.12 4.08 -16.34
C THR A 108 -25.34 4.40 -17.81
N THR A 109 -26.01 3.50 -18.54
CA THR A 109 -26.33 3.67 -19.97
C THR A 109 -27.79 4.04 -20.21
N TRP A 110 -28.55 4.37 -19.17
CA TRP A 110 -29.95 4.78 -19.32
C TRP A 110 -30.02 6.23 -19.81
N ASP A 111 -30.73 6.43 -20.91
CA ASP A 111 -30.83 7.71 -21.63
C ASP A 111 -32.21 8.38 -21.48
N GLY A 112 -33.07 7.84 -20.59
CA GLY A 112 -34.45 8.30 -20.43
C GLY A 112 -35.49 7.39 -21.09
N ALA A 113 -35.08 6.42 -21.92
CA ALA A 113 -36.00 5.49 -22.58
C ALA A 113 -36.76 4.61 -21.57
N THR A 114 -38.08 4.65 -21.61
CA THR A 114 -38.96 3.92 -20.67
C THR A 114 -39.31 2.50 -21.13
N ASP A 115 -38.94 2.13 -22.36
CA ASP A 115 -39.04 0.77 -22.90
C ASP A 115 -37.74 -0.03 -22.72
N ALA A 116 -36.66 0.61 -22.26
CA ALA A 116 -35.38 -0.04 -21.97
C ALA A 116 -35.54 -1.19 -20.95
N VAL A 117 -34.79 -2.27 -21.14
CA VAL A 117 -34.85 -3.46 -20.25
C VAL A 117 -34.39 -3.11 -18.85
N CYS A 118 -33.33 -2.31 -18.71
CA CYS A 118 -32.83 -1.83 -17.42
C CYS A 118 -33.87 -0.98 -16.69
N TRP A 119 -34.60 -0.12 -17.42
CA TRP A 119 -35.66 0.72 -16.87
C TRP A 119 -36.85 -0.10 -16.37
N ARG A 120 -37.36 -1.02 -17.21
CA ARG A 120 -38.48 -1.89 -16.82
C ARG A 120 -38.13 -2.72 -15.58
N HIS A 121 -36.92 -3.30 -15.55
CA HIS A 121 -36.46 -4.04 -14.39
C HIS A 121 -36.31 -3.17 -13.13
N PHE A 122 -35.84 -1.93 -13.27
CA PHE A 122 -35.78 -0.97 -12.18
C PHE A 122 -37.17 -0.67 -11.61
N VAL A 123 -38.16 -0.38 -12.47
CA VAL A 123 -39.54 -0.13 -12.05
C VAL A 123 -40.18 -1.37 -11.42
N ASP A 124 -39.97 -2.55 -11.98
CA ASP A 124 -40.52 -3.80 -11.44
C ASP A 124 -39.92 -4.14 -10.08
N THR A 125 -38.61 -3.90 -9.89
CA THR A 125 -37.92 -4.09 -8.61
C THR A 125 -38.40 -3.10 -7.57
N LEU A 126 -38.56 -1.83 -7.94
CA LEU A 126 -39.13 -0.80 -7.07
C LEU A 126 -40.52 -1.19 -6.62
N ARG A 127 -41.42 -1.56 -7.56
CA ARG A 127 -42.78 -1.99 -7.22
C ARG A 127 -42.80 -3.23 -6.34
N ALA A 128 -41.89 -4.19 -6.57
CA ALA A 128 -41.77 -5.36 -5.70
C ALA A 128 -41.39 -4.97 -4.26
N ILE A 129 -40.44 -4.06 -4.08
CA ILE A 129 -40.05 -3.55 -2.74
C ILE A 129 -41.23 -2.82 -2.09
N VAL A 130 -41.88 -1.92 -2.83
CA VAL A 130 -43.04 -1.15 -2.38
C VAL A 130 -44.15 -2.09 -1.92
N ASP A 131 -44.49 -3.13 -2.70
CA ASP A 131 -45.55 -4.10 -2.42
C ASP A 131 -45.15 -5.19 -1.40
N GLY A 132 -43.91 -5.21 -0.91
CA GLY A 132 -43.41 -6.28 -0.03
C GLY A 132 -43.31 -7.65 -0.71
N ARG A 133 -43.21 -7.68 -2.04
CA ARG A 133 -43.08 -8.90 -2.84
C ARG A 133 -41.61 -9.26 -3.05
N PRO A 134 -41.29 -10.55 -3.33
CA PRO A 134 -39.94 -10.94 -3.73
C PRO A 134 -39.45 -10.13 -4.94
N ARG A 135 -38.19 -9.71 -4.91
CA ARG A 135 -37.56 -8.95 -5.99
C ARG A 135 -37.50 -9.84 -7.24
N PRO A 136 -37.85 -9.31 -8.44
CA PRO A 136 -37.77 -10.08 -9.67
C PRO A 136 -36.30 -10.49 -9.92
N PRO A 137 -36.06 -11.67 -10.50
CA PRO A 137 -34.71 -12.05 -10.91
C PRO A 137 -34.20 -11.06 -11.96
N VAL A 138 -32.88 -10.85 -11.97
CA VAL A 138 -32.23 -10.01 -12.99
C VAL A 138 -32.57 -10.57 -14.37
N PRO A 139 -33.11 -9.77 -15.30
CA PRO A 139 -33.51 -10.26 -16.60
C PRO A 139 -32.28 -10.81 -17.36
N PRO A 140 -32.41 -11.98 -18.02
CA PRO A 140 -31.38 -12.47 -18.92
C PRO A 140 -31.24 -11.49 -20.08
N GLY A 141 -30.22 -10.62 -20.01
CA GLY A 141 -30.01 -9.53 -20.96
C GLY A 141 -29.96 -8.12 -20.38
N GLY A 142 -29.82 -7.94 -19.05
CA GLY A 142 -29.24 -6.71 -18.48
C GLY A 142 -27.89 -6.39 -19.14
N PRO A 143 -27.47 -5.11 -19.22
CA PRO A 143 -26.64 -4.57 -20.29
C PRO A 143 -25.53 -5.55 -20.66
N TYR A 144 -25.66 -6.14 -21.86
CA TYR A 144 -24.60 -6.97 -22.41
C TYR A 144 -23.31 -6.13 -22.37
N PRO A 145 -22.17 -6.72 -22.00
CA PRO A 145 -20.90 -6.02 -22.08
C PRO A 145 -20.71 -5.49 -23.51
N PRO A 146 -19.91 -4.44 -23.74
CA PRO A 146 -19.91 -3.58 -24.94
C PRO A 146 -19.66 -4.29 -26.30
N TRP A 147 -19.56 -5.61 -26.34
CA TRP A 147 -19.29 -6.43 -27.51
C TRP A 147 -20.49 -6.71 -28.42
N ARG A 148 -21.75 -6.39 -28.04
CA ARG A 148 -22.93 -6.66 -28.91
C ARG A 148 -23.35 -5.51 -29.84
N MET A 149 -22.77 -4.32 -29.71
CA MET A 149 -22.90 -3.25 -30.73
C MET A 149 -21.92 -3.44 -31.92
N ALA A 150 -21.00 -4.41 -31.85
CA ALA A 150 -20.02 -4.65 -32.90
C ALA A 150 -20.62 -5.26 -34.18
N ALA A 151 -21.85 -5.80 -34.15
CA ALA A 151 -22.44 -6.46 -35.32
C ALA A 151 -23.15 -5.50 -36.30
N VAL A 152 -23.52 -4.28 -35.89
CA VAL A 152 -24.19 -3.30 -36.79
C VAL A 152 -23.21 -2.24 -37.33
N LEU A 153 -22.03 -2.07 -36.71
CA LEU A 153 -20.99 -1.15 -37.20
C LEU A 153 -20.05 -1.75 -38.26
N LEU A 154 -20.18 -3.04 -38.60
CA LEU A 154 -19.38 -3.68 -39.65
C LEU A 154 -19.78 -3.31 -41.08
N ALA A 155 -20.88 -2.56 -41.29
CA ALA A 155 -21.26 -2.05 -42.60
C ALA A 155 -20.85 -0.58 -42.86
N ALA A 156 -20.50 0.19 -41.82
CA ALA A 156 -20.15 1.62 -41.96
C ALA A 156 -18.64 1.93 -41.80
N VAL A 157 -17.85 1.00 -41.23
CA VAL A 157 -16.40 1.21 -41.05
C VAL A 157 -15.59 0.88 -42.31
N SER A 158 -16.16 0.21 -43.31
CA SER A 158 -15.48 -0.07 -44.59
C SER A 158 -15.17 1.17 -45.43
N LEU A 159 -15.71 2.36 -45.10
CA LEU A 159 -15.46 3.60 -45.87
C LEU A 159 -14.64 4.67 -45.11
N VAL A 160 -14.43 4.53 -43.80
CA VAL A 160 -13.63 5.48 -42.98
C VAL A 160 -12.38 4.82 -42.38
N GLY A 161 -12.12 3.54 -42.69
CA GLY A 161 -10.91 2.82 -42.29
C GLY A 161 -9.62 3.17 -43.03
N LEU A 162 -9.56 4.27 -43.80
CA LEU A 162 -8.41 4.59 -44.64
C LEU A 162 -7.42 5.63 -44.05
N LEU A 163 -7.70 6.32 -42.93
CA LEU A 163 -6.88 7.48 -42.53
C LEU A 163 -6.50 7.64 -41.04
N ILE A 164 -6.68 6.65 -40.15
CA ILE A 164 -6.19 6.78 -38.76
C ILE A 164 -5.43 5.51 -38.32
N PRO A 165 -4.14 5.60 -37.94
CA PRO A 165 -3.33 4.42 -37.66
C PRO A 165 -3.79 3.71 -36.38
N LEU A 166 -4.06 2.39 -36.52
CA LEU A 166 -4.50 1.40 -35.52
C LEU A 166 -3.59 1.24 -34.26
N ALA A 167 -2.53 2.04 -34.12
CA ALA A 167 -1.52 1.89 -33.07
C ALA A 167 -1.93 2.47 -31.70
N GLY A 168 -2.95 3.35 -31.65
CA GLY A 168 -3.26 4.10 -30.42
C GLY A 168 -4.31 3.48 -29.49
N TRP A 169 -5.27 2.71 -30.01
CA TRP A 169 -6.49 2.34 -29.26
C TRP A 169 -6.48 0.91 -28.71
N THR A 170 -5.69 0.02 -29.31
CA THR A 170 -5.50 -1.37 -28.87
C THR A 170 -4.96 -1.52 -27.44
N PRO A 171 -3.96 -0.75 -26.97
CA PRO A 171 -3.48 -0.87 -25.58
C PRO A 171 -4.47 -0.30 -24.54
N VAL A 172 -5.34 0.63 -24.92
CA VAL A 172 -6.32 1.25 -24.00
C VAL A 172 -7.44 0.26 -23.67
N MET A 173 -7.96 -0.44 -24.68
CA MET A 173 -9.05 -1.42 -24.49
C MET A 173 -8.59 -2.66 -23.70
N CYS A 174 -7.35 -3.11 -23.92
CA CYS A 174 -6.80 -4.29 -23.22
C CYS A 174 -6.35 -4.02 -21.77
N ARG A 175 -6.35 -2.76 -21.31
CA ARG A 175 -6.15 -2.42 -19.88
C ARG A 175 -7.42 -2.60 -19.04
N ALA A 176 -8.59 -2.69 -19.66
CA ALA A 176 -9.84 -2.96 -18.94
C ALA A 176 -9.85 -4.40 -18.40
N ALA A 177 -10.17 -4.57 -17.12
CA ALA A 177 -10.14 -5.88 -16.44
C ALA A 177 -10.96 -6.96 -17.16
N ALA A 178 -12.09 -6.59 -17.77
CA ALA A 178 -12.97 -7.50 -18.49
C ALA A 178 -12.37 -8.07 -19.80
N LEU A 179 -11.43 -7.35 -20.41
CA LEU A 179 -10.79 -7.76 -21.68
C LEU A 179 -9.35 -8.23 -21.49
N ARG A 180 -8.76 -8.04 -20.30
CA ARG A 180 -7.36 -8.33 -20.02
C ARG A 180 -6.99 -9.80 -20.27
N GLU A 181 -7.79 -10.74 -19.77
CA GLU A 181 -7.54 -12.18 -19.98
C GLU A 181 -7.72 -12.59 -21.45
N ALA A 182 -8.73 -12.04 -22.13
CA ALA A 182 -8.93 -12.30 -23.55
C ALA A 182 -7.77 -11.75 -24.40
N CYS A 183 -7.34 -10.51 -24.14
CA CYS A 183 -6.18 -9.91 -24.79
C CYS A 183 -4.87 -10.66 -24.50
N ARG A 184 -4.70 -11.18 -23.29
CA ARG A 184 -3.56 -12.03 -22.92
C ARG A 184 -3.54 -13.34 -23.70
N ALA A 185 -4.68 -14.02 -23.82
CA ALA A 185 -4.78 -15.29 -24.53
C ALA A 185 -4.44 -15.17 -26.03
N ILE A 186 -4.75 -14.01 -26.64
CA ILE A 186 -4.49 -13.73 -28.06
C ILE A 186 -3.23 -12.89 -28.31
N GLY A 187 -2.47 -12.53 -27.26
CA GLY A 187 -1.19 -11.82 -27.36
C GLY A 187 -1.25 -10.37 -27.86
N VAL A 188 -2.36 -9.66 -27.64
CA VAL A 188 -2.57 -8.28 -28.16
C VAL A 188 -2.62 -7.23 -27.05
N GLY A 189 -2.36 -5.96 -27.40
CA GLY A 189 -2.51 -4.83 -26.49
C GLY A 189 -1.44 -4.71 -25.39
N GLY A 190 -0.35 -5.49 -25.49
CA GLY A 190 0.77 -5.42 -24.55
C GLY A 190 0.42 -5.93 -23.15
N VAL A 191 -0.57 -6.82 -23.02
CA VAL A 191 -0.90 -7.46 -21.73
C VAL A 191 0.21 -8.46 -21.39
N PRO A 192 0.89 -8.32 -20.24
CA PRO A 192 1.93 -9.26 -19.83
C PRO A 192 1.39 -10.67 -19.63
N ALA A 193 2.27 -11.66 -19.83
CA ALA A 193 1.97 -13.05 -19.49
C ALA A 193 1.70 -13.17 -17.98
N ARG A 194 0.80 -14.07 -17.59
CA ARG A 194 0.43 -14.25 -16.17
C ARG A 194 1.63 -14.60 -15.29
N ALA A 195 2.50 -15.49 -15.77
CA ALA A 195 3.74 -15.84 -15.07
C ALA A 195 4.66 -14.63 -14.87
N ASP A 196 4.68 -13.70 -15.82
CA ASP A 196 5.50 -12.47 -15.74
C ASP A 196 4.90 -11.46 -14.75
N GLU A 197 3.56 -11.34 -14.67
CA GLU A 197 2.88 -10.54 -13.64
C GLU A 197 3.10 -11.10 -12.23
N GLU A 198 2.99 -12.42 -12.07
CA GLU A 198 3.21 -13.10 -10.79
C GLU A 198 4.67 -12.95 -10.33
N ALA A 199 5.64 -13.12 -11.24
CA ALA A 199 7.05 -12.89 -10.97
C ALA A 199 7.33 -11.43 -10.60
N TRP A 200 6.71 -10.48 -11.31
CA TRP A 200 6.84 -9.06 -11.00
C TRP A 200 6.25 -8.70 -9.63
N ALA A 201 5.07 -9.22 -9.29
CA ALA A 201 4.45 -9.01 -7.98
C ALA A 201 5.33 -9.56 -6.84
N ALA A 202 5.91 -10.75 -7.03
CA ALA A 202 6.87 -11.33 -6.09
C ALA A 202 8.14 -10.47 -5.93
N ALA A 203 8.65 -9.92 -7.03
CA ALA A 203 9.80 -9.02 -7.01
C ALA A 203 9.52 -7.73 -6.23
N GLN A 204 8.36 -7.09 -6.45
CA GLN A 204 7.95 -5.90 -5.72
C GLN A 204 7.78 -6.18 -4.22
N GLN A 205 7.20 -7.34 -3.87
CA GLN A 205 7.03 -7.75 -2.48
C GLN A 205 8.40 -7.99 -1.80
N ALA A 206 9.35 -8.64 -2.47
CA ALA A 206 10.69 -8.86 -1.92
C ALA A 206 11.45 -7.53 -1.66
N VAL A 207 11.28 -6.53 -2.53
CA VAL A 207 11.83 -5.18 -2.31
C VAL A 207 11.15 -4.51 -1.11
N LYS A 208 9.83 -4.63 -0.98
CA LYS A 208 9.07 -4.09 0.15
C LYS A 208 9.50 -4.69 1.50
N ASP A 209 9.78 -5.99 1.52
CA ASP A 209 10.13 -6.71 2.74
C ASP A 209 11.58 -6.45 3.18
N SER A 210 12.52 -6.41 2.22
CA SER A 210 13.95 -6.24 2.51
C SER A 210 14.41 -4.78 2.51
N GLY A 211 13.69 -3.91 1.80
CA GLY A 211 14.12 -2.56 1.44
C GLY A 211 15.31 -2.53 0.46
N ARG A 212 15.65 -3.66 -0.18
CA ARG A 212 16.82 -3.79 -1.09
C ARG A 212 16.38 -4.12 -2.51
N GLY A 213 17.25 -3.86 -3.49
CA GLY A 213 16.93 -4.03 -4.91
C GLY A 213 16.95 -5.47 -5.40
N ASP A 214 17.14 -6.46 -4.52
CA ASP A 214 17.39 -7.85 -4.90
C ASP A 214 16.20 -8.50 -5.62
N GLY A 215 14.97 -8.09 -5.28
CA GLY A 215 13.76 -8.52 -5.99
C GLY A 215 13.78 -8.10 -7.47
N TYR A 216 14.14 -6.84 -7.76
CA TYR A 216 14.27 -6.34 -9.13
C TYR A 216 15.42 -7.02 -9.89
N ARG A 217 16.57 -7.28 -9.23
CA ARG A 217 17.69 -8.03 -9.84
C ARG A 217 17.30 -9.45 -10.18
N ALA A 218 16.59 -10.14 -9.28
CA ALA A 218 16.11 -11.49 -9.49
C ALA A 218 15.13 -11.54 -10.68
N TYR A 219 14.18 -10.62 -10.74
CA TYR A 219 13.26 -10.51 -11.86
C TYR A 219 14.00 -10.30 -13.19
N LEU A 220 14.97 -9.39 -13.26
CA LEU A 220 15.73 -9.13 -14.50
C LEU A 220 16.60 -10.31 -14.94
N ARG A 221 17.10 -11.11 -14.00
CA ARG A 221 17.87 -12.32 -14.32
C ARG A 221 16.97 -13.38 -14.97
N ASP A 222 15.79 -13.59 -14.41
CA ASP A 222 14.88 -14.65 -14.84
C ASP A 222 13.98 -14.20 -16.02
N HIS A 223 13.74 -12.90 -16.15
CA HIS A 223 12.91 -12.24 -17.17
C HIS A 223 13.61 -11.02 -17.81
N PRO A 224 14.77 -11.20 -18.48
CA PRO A 224 15.57 -10.07 -19.01
C PRO A 224 14.86 -9.26 -20.10
N ALA A 225 13.92 -9.88 -20.82
CA ALA A 225 13.05 -9.23 -21.81
C ALA A 225 11.56 -9.25 -21.38
N GLY A 226 11.29 -9.43 -20.08
CA GLY A 226 9.94 -9.43 -19.52
C GLY A 226 9.26 -8.07 -19.66
N ALA A 227 7.93 -8.05 -19.59
CA ALA A 227 7.13 -6.84 -19.76
C ALA A 227 7.43 -5.78 -18.69
N PHE A 228 7.97 -6.17 -17.53
CA PHE A 228 8.33 -5.28 -16.45
C PHE A 228 9.84 -5.02 -16.35
N ALA A 229 10.66 -5.44 -17.32
CA ALA A 229 12.11 -5.26 -17.27
C ALA A 229 12.51 -3.78 -17.15
N ALA A 230 11.86 -2.89 -17.91
CA ALA A 230 12.09 -1.45 -17.81
C ALA A 230 11.69 -0.88 -16.42
N ALA A 231 10.59 -1.38 -15.84
CA ALA A 231 10.16 -0.98 -14.50
C ALA A 231 11.14 -1.46 -13.42
N ALA A 232 11.64 -2.69 -13.53
CA ALA A 232 12.66 -3.25 -12.64
C ALA A 232 13.97 -2.46 -12.71
N GLN A 233 14.42 -2.09 -13.93
CA GLN A 233 15.59 -1.24 -14.12
C GLN A 233 15.41 0.15 -13.50
N ALA A 234 14.24 0.77 -13.70
CA ALA A 234 13.91 2.05 -13.09
C ALA A 234 13.89 1.97 -11.56
N GLY A 235 13.34 0.89 -10.99
CA GLY A 235 13.36 0.63 -9.56
C GLY A 235 14.77 0.48 -9.00
N LEU A 236 15.66 -0.23 -9.70
CA LEU A 236 17.08 -0.33 -9.33
C LEU A 236 17.82 1.01 -9.42
N ALA A 237 17.53 1.81 -10.45
CA ALA A 237 18.12 3.14 -10.61
C ALA A 237 17.64 4.12 -9.51
N ALA A 238 16.46 3.88 -8.92
CA ALA A 238 15.94 4.67 -7.80
C ALA A 238 16.55 4.27 -6.44
N CYS A 239 17.18 3.09 -6.33
CA CYS A 239 17.85 2.65 -5.11
C CYS A 239 19.02 3.58 -4.75
N ARG A 240 19.16 3.85 -3.45
CA ARG A 240 20.24 4.70 -2.92
C ARG A 240 21.10 3.90 -1.94
N ASN A 241 22.40 4.12 -1.98
CA ASN A 241 23.29 3.66 -0.92
C ASN A 241 23.28 4.68 0.21
N LEU A 242 22.62 4.33 1.31
CA LEU A 242 22.62 5.10 2.54
C LEU A 242 23.84 4.71 3.37
N ALA A 243 24.50 5.71 3.95
CA ALA A 243 25.52 5.49 4.95
C ALA A 243 24.86 5.03 6.25
N ASP A 244 25.08 3.77 6.64
CA ASP A 244 24.67 3.22 7.93
C ASP A 244 25.91 3.18 8.85
N GLU A 245 25.93 4.03 9.87
CA GLU A 245 27.03 4.05 10.84
C GLU A 245 26.80 2.98 11.90
N ARG A 246 27.74 2.03 12.01
CA ARG A 246 27.71 0.99 13.04
C ARG A 246 29.00 0.98 13.85
N TRP A 247 28.86 0.79 15.14
CA TRP A 247 29.96 0.52 16.05
C TRP A 247 30.21 -0.98 16.09
N GLN A 248 31.41 -1.42 15.72
CA GLN A 248 31.80 -2.83 15.74
C GLN A 248 32.95 -3.05 16.70
N ARG A 249 32.87 -4.12 17.50
CA ARG A 249 33.94 -4.54 18.40
C ARG A 249 35.21 -4.83 17.61
N SER A 250 36.33 -4.30 18.07
CA SER A 250 37.67 -4.57 17.55
C SER A 250 38.66 -4.48 18.68
N ASP A 251 39.67 -5.33 18.66
CA ASP A 251 40.77 -5.28 19.61
C ASP A 251 42.02 -4.79 18.87
N ASP A 252 42.82 -3.95 19.52
CA ASP A 252 44.12 -3.51 19.02
C ASP A 252 45.20 -3.81 20.07
N ALA A 253 46.31 -4.42 19.63
CA ALA A 253 47.36 -4.90 20.52
C ALA A 253 48.59 -3.99 20.41
N LEU A 254 48.85 -3.21 21.46
CA LEU A 254 49.97 -2.29 21.50
C LEU A 254 51.11 -2.84 22.35
N PRO A 255 52.39 -2.65 21.96
CA PRO A 255 53.52 -3.08 22.78
C PRO A 255 53.57 -2.27 24.08
N LEU A 256 53.80 -2.96 25.20
CA LEU A 256 53.92 -2.36 26.52
C LEU A 256 55.14 -2.96 27.24
N VAL A 257 56.03 -2.08 27.69
CA VAL A 257 57.20 -2.43 28.49
C VAL A 257 57.17 -1.62 29.78
N VAL A 258 57.14 -2.31 30.92
CA VAL A 258 57.18 -1.71 32.25
C VAL A 258 58.36 -2.30 33.01
N PRO A 259 59.35 -1.48 33.41
CA PRO A 259 60.49 -1.95 34.17
C PRO A 259 60.05 -2.46 35.55
N PRO A 260 60.85 -3.32 36.20
CA PRO A 260 60.50 -3.81 37.53
C PRO A 260 60.56 -2.69 38.58
N ALA A 261 59.78 -2.85 39.66
CA ALA A 261 59.89 -1.97 40.82
C ALA A 261 61.32 -2.02 41.42
N LEU A 262 61.81 -0.87 41.89
CA LEU A 262 63.17 -0.73 42.45
C LEU A 262 63.44 -1.56 43.70
N SER A 263 62.40 -1.96 44.43
CA SER A 263 62.52 -2.73 45.68
C SER A 263 62.00 -4.15 45.51
N PRO A 264 62.83 -5.19 45.73
CA PRO A 264 62.41 -6.59 45.64
C PRO A 264 61.29 -6.94 46.64
N ALA A 265 60.37 -7.82 46.23
CA ALA A 265 59.34 -8.38 47.10
C ALA A 265 59.74 -9.74 47.67
N GLY A 266 59.09 -10.18 48.76
CA GLY A 266 59.41 -11.45 49.42
C GLY A 266 59.07 -12.72 48.62
N SER A 267 58.24 -12.61 47.57
CA SER A 267 57.86 -13.73 46.70
C SER A 267 57.58 -13.23 45.27
N GLU A 268 57.60 -14.14 44.30
CA GLU A 268 57.25 -13.85 42.90
C GLU A 268 55.84 -13.27 42.79
N ALA A 269 54.85 -13.87 43.47
CA ALA A 269 53.47 -13.39 43.48
C ALA A 269 53.36 -11.96 44.02
N ALA A 270 54.06 -11.66 45.13
CA ALA A 270 54.06 -10.32 45.71
C ALA A 270 54.80 -9.30 44.83
N ALA A 271 55.82 -9.71 44.08
CA ALA A 271 56.50 -8.85 43.11
C ALA A 271 55.58 -8.52 41.92
N ARG A 272 54.86 -9.52 41.41
CA ARG A 272 53.90 -9.38 40.32
C ARG A 272 52.74 -8.46 40.70
N GLU A 273 52.13 -8.68 41.86
CA GLU A 273 51.05 -7.84 42.38
C GLU A 273 51.48 -6.38 42.55
N ARG A 274 52.71 -6.16 43.03
CA ARG A 274 53.27 -4.80 43.22
C ARG A 274 53.44 -4.05 41.89
N SER A 275 53.90 -4.74 40.85
CA SER A 275 54.05 -4.17 39.51
C SER A 275 52.72 -4.08 38.75
N ALA A 276 51.71 -4.90 39.09
CA ALA A 276 50.45 -5.00 38.34
C ALA A 276 49.70 -3.67 38.26
N ALA A 277 49.68 -2.88 39.34
CA ALA A 277 49.06 -1.57 39.34
C ALA A 277 49.74 -0.59 38.38
N ASP A 278 51.08 -0.65 38.25
CA ASP A 278 51.80 0.20 37.30
C ASP A 278 51.61 -0.27 35.86
N VAL A 279 51.65 -1.58 35.63
CA VAL A 279 51.33 -2.18 34.33
C VAL A 279 49.94 -1.78 33.85
N GLN A 280 48.93 -1.85 34.73
CA GLN A 280 47.58 -1.43 34.38
C GLN A 280 47.49 0.08 34.09
N ARG A 281 48.10 0.94 34.92
CA ARG A 281 48.12 2.39 34.67
C ARG A 281 48.76 2.75 33.33
N GLN A 282 49.88 2.11 32.99
CA GLN A 282 50.56 2.36 31.71
C GLN A 282 49.77 1.80 30.52
N ALA A 283 49.12 0.64 30.69
CA ALA A 283 48.18 0.08 29.72
C ALA A 283 47.01 1.04 29.45
N ASP A 284 46.37 1.56 30.49
CA ASP A 284 45.28 2.53 30.39
C ASP A 284 45.74 3.80 29.66
N ALA A 285 46.91 4.34 30.05
CA ALA A 285 47.48 5.54 29.43
C ALA A 285 47.82 5.33 27.94
N LEU A 286 48.29 4.14 27.55
CA LEU A 286 48.61 3.81 26.17
C LEU A 286 47.33 3.70 25.32
N CYS A 287 46.29 3.03 25.83
CA CYS A 287 45.01 2.90 25.14
C CYS A 287 44.18 4.19 25.14
N ALA A 288 44.42 5.14 26.05
CA ALA A 288 43.71 6.43 26.11
C ALA A 288 43.85 7.28 24.82
N VAL A 289 44.77 6.94 23.91
CA VAL A 289 44.85 7.54 22.58
C VAL A 289 43.56 7.37 21.77
N TYR A 290 42.85 6.24 21.93
CA TYR A 290 41.62 5.96 21.19
C TYR A 290 40.42 6.79 21.65
N GLU A 291 40.38 7.23 22.92
CA GLU A 291 39.32 8.10 23.44
C GLU A 291 39.30 9.48 22.76
N LYS A 292 40.43 9.90 22.19
CA LYS A 292 40.56 11.18 21.47
C LYS A 292 40.06 11.09 20.02
N SER A 293 39.72 9.90 19.53
CA SER A 293 39.32 9.66 18.15
C SER A 293 37.79 9.66 17.99
N PRO A 294 37.22 10.37 17.00
CA PRO A 294 35.78 10.31 16.73
C PRO A 294 35.33 8.98 16.10
N THR A 295 36.28 8.12 15.72
CA THR A 295 36.01 6.81 15.08
C THR A 295 36.23 5.63 16.01
N HIS A 296 36.67 5.84 17.25
CA HIS A 296 36.94 4.77 18.21
C HIS A 296 36.27 5.09 19.56
N LYS A 297 35.83 4.06 20.26
CA LYS A 297 35.43 4.11 21.67
C LYS A 297 36.25 3.09 22.42
N LEU A 298 36.96 3.52 23.45
CA LEU A 298 37.68 2.63 24.35
C LEU A 298 36.69 1.96 25.30
N LEU A 299 36.74 0.63 25.38
CA LEU A 299 35.96 -0.17 26.32
C LEU A 299 36.81 -0.65 27.51
N GLY A 300 38.11 -0.83 27.30
CA GLY A 300 39.04 -1.25 28.34
C GLY A 300 40.44 -1.52 27.79
N ALA A 301 41.40 -1.67 28.70
CA ALA A 301 42.79 -2.01 28.39
C ALA A 301 43.19 -3.22 29.23
N THR A 302 43.60 -4.31 28.57
CA THR A 302 43.98 -5.56 29.26
C THR A 302 45.39 -5.98 28.87
N PRO A 303 46.37 -5.96 29.79
CA PRO A 303 47.71 -6.49 29.54
C PRO A 303 47.68 -8.01 29.28
N ASP A 304 48.45 -8.51 28.30
CA ASP A 304 48.57 -9.95 28.05
C ASP A 304 49.23 -10.64 29.25
N ALA A 305 48.63 -11.75 29.70
CA ALA A 305 49.16 -12.62 30.74
C ALA A 305 50.59 -13.12 30.48
N ARG A 306 51.04 -13.20 29.22
CA ARG A 306 52.38 -13.69 28.83
C ARG A 306 53.49 -12.64 28.90
N GLY A 307 53.16 -11.37 29.15
CA GLY A 307 54.14 -10.28 29.20
C GLY A 307 55.02 -10.28 30.46
N TRP A 308 54.67 -11.05 31.49
CA TRP A 308 55.39 -11.03 32.76
C TRP A 308 56.79 -11.66 32.66
N ARG A 309 57.78 -10.97 33.24
CA ARG A 309 59.17 -11.42 33.36
C ARG A 309 59.63 -11.23 34.80
N CYS A 310 59.52 -12.29 35.60
CA CYS A 310 59.94 -12.29 36.99
C CYS A 310 61.31 -12.94 37.16
N ARG A 311 62.17 -12.34 37.97
CA ARG A 311 63.52 -12.85 38.27
C ARG A 311 63.80 -12.76 39.78
N PRO A 312 64.55 -13.71 40.34
CA PRO A 312 65.07 -13.59 41.69
C PRO A 312 66.21 -12.57 41.74
N GLU A 313 66.25 -11.78 42.80
CA GLU A 313 67.31 -10.80 43.11
C GLU A 313 67.81 -10.97 44.55
N ASN A 314 68.91 -10.29 44.90
CA ASN A 314 69.41 -10.26 46.26
C ASN A 314 68.31 -9.75 47.21
N ARG A 315 67.83 -10.64 48.08
CA ARG A 315 66.77 -10.41 49.08
C ARG A 315 65.33 -10.33 48.54
N GLY A 316 65.04 -10.91 47.37
CA GLY A 316 63.64 -11.05 46.94
C GLY A 316 63.43 -11.36 45.46
N TRP A 317 62.29 -10.91 44.94
CA TRP A 317 61.87 -11.07 43.55
C TRP A 317 61.53 -9.71 42.94
N THR A 318 61.86 -9.54 41.66
CA THR A 318 61.45 -8.40 40.85
C THR A 318 60.68 -8.90 39.62
N CYS A 319 59.61 -8.20 39.24
CA CYS A 319 58.80 -8.55 38.08
C CYS A 319 58.65 -7.33 37.17
N ALA A 320 59.11 -7.48 35.93
CA ALA A 320 58.89 -6.55 34.84
C ALA A 320 57.76 -7.05 33.94
N PHE A 321 57.25 -6.17 33.09
CA PHE A 321 56.34 -6.52 32.00
C PHE A 321 56.96 -6.17 30.67
N ASP A 322 56.98 -7.11 29.75
CA ASP A 322 57.46 -6.98 28.37
C ASP A 322 56.55 -7.83 27.48
N GLY A 323 55.54 -7.18 26.93
CA GLY A 323 54.48 -7.84 26.17
C GLY A 323 53.59 -6.84 25.45
N GLN A 324 52.30 -7.13 25.43
CA GLN A 324 51.30 -6.29 24.78
C GLN A 324 50.16 -5.96 25.74
N VAL A 325 49.50 -4.83 25.49
CA VAL A 325 48.18 -4.51 26.02
C VAL A 325 47.17 -4.65 24.87
N VAL A 326 46.05 -5.30 25.15
CA VAL A 326 44.90 -5.37 24.26
C VAL A 326 43.95 -4.23 24.63
N CYS A 327 43.90 -3.21 23.78
CA CYS A 327 42.89 -2.16 23.85
C CYS A 327 41.61 -2.72 23.23
N GLN A 328 40.57 -2.87 24.04
CA GLN A 328 39.25 -3.32 23.60
C GLN A 328 38.47 -2.11 23.13
N LEU A 329 38.04 -2.11 21.87
CA LEU A 329 37.47 -0.93 21.21
C LEU A 329 36.11 -1.26 20.59
N GLU A 330 35.31 -0.22 20.39
CA GLU A 330 34.34 -0.19 19.30
C GLU A 330 34.82 0.79 18.23
N VAL A 331 34.89 0.34 16.99
CA VAL A 331 35.29 1.14 15.85
C VAL A 331 34.05 1.52 15.04
N ARG A 332 33.89 2.81 14.75
CA ARG A 332 32.84 3.32 13.89
C ARG A 332 33.16 2.94 12.45
N ARG A 333 32.31 2.11 11.86
CA ARG A 333 32.36 1.77 10.44
C ARG A 333 31.11 2.30 9.75
N THR A 334 31.32 2.98 8.64
CA THR A 334 30.23 3.36 7.74
C THR A 334 30.06 2.23 6.73
N LEU A 335 28.94 1.52 6.83
CA LEU A 335 28.56 0.50 5.87
C LEU A 335 27.58 1.09 4.87
N GLY A 336 27.78 0.79 3.59
CA GLY A 336 26.78 1.10 2.57
C GLY A 336 25.59 0.16 2.74
N ARG A 337 24.43 0.72 3.12
CA ARG A 337 23.15 0.01 3.07
C ARG A 337 22.37 0.50 1.86
N GLU A 338 22.12 -0.40 0.94
CA GLU A 338 21.16 -0.14 -0.14
C GLU A 338 19.75 0.02 0.43
N ALA A 339 19.06 1.07 -0.03
CA ALA A 339 17.67 1.35 0.27
C ALA A 339 16.92 1.64 -1.03
N CYS A 340 15.87 0.86 -1.28
CA CYS A 340 15.00 0.98 -2.43
C CYS A 340 13.58 1.23 -1.94
N THR A 341 12.82 2.06 -2.67
CA THR A 341 11.44 2.44 -2.36
C THR A 341 10.45 1.81 -3.32
#